data_AF-A0A2G4HDZ0-F1
#
_entry.id   AF-A0A2G4HDZ0-F1
#
_cell.length_a   1.000
_cell.length_b   1.000
_cell.length_c   1.000
_cell.angle_alpha   90.00
_cell.angle_beta   90.00
_cell.angle_gamma   90.00
#
_symmetry.space_group_name_H-M   'P 1'
#
loop_
_entity.id
_entity.type
_entity.pdbx_description
1 polymer ?
#
loop_
_entity_poly.entity_id
_entity_poly.type
_entity_poly.pdbx_seq_one_letter_code
_entity_poly.pdbx_strand_id
1 'polypeptide(L)'
;MQRIALILIALFARTGTSWAQSSGLEAHLEVARSMSLNDAARSVALDSLTSISLRALNNSHSKAVQLADNALRVESPDGSFALVSLNAPMGDGSYAYRGLVGRSDGQKGWTWSILADEAWPGAIVYRIVHTRYRRRNYYLTLWYKPHQNGVQEKGIEPVILTRSRLVFGARVFAVKSFNDEVFKKPPERLVLRYGPMASVALRPEKSGVIVVDEVAPVRDAAKGAYRYYGPTAVQNRLIFSQGKWRFETLP
;
A
#
# COMPACT_ATOMS: atom_id res chain seq x y z
N MET A 1 37.82 -16.75 -8.68
CA MET A 1 37.57 -17.25 -7.31
C MET A 1 36.56 -16.34 -6.63
N GLN A 2 35.26 -16.64 -6.77
CA GLN A 2 34.18 -15.89 -6.10
C GLN A 2 34.01 -16.45 -4.68
N ARG A 3 34.19 -15.60 -3.66
CA ARG A 3 33.93 -15.95 -2.27
C ARG A 3 32.41 -15.88 -2.04
N ILE A 4 31.77 -17.02 -1.91
CA ILE A 4 30.40 -17.15 -1.40
C ILE A 4 30.47 -16.91 0.10
N ALA A 5 29.99 -15.76 0.58
CA ALA A 5 29.82 -15.50 2.01
C ALA A 5 28.52 -16.19 2.47
N LEU A 6 28.66 -17.38 3.05
CA LEU A 6 27.61 -18.00 3.86
C LEU A 6 27.54 -17.26 5.19
N ILE A 7 26.52 -16.41 5.37
CA ILE A 7 26.21 -15.84 6.69
C ILE A 7 25.32 -16.85 7.42
N LEU A 8 25.97 -17.68 8.25
CA LEU A 8 25.31 -18.49 9.28
C LEU A 8 24.99 -17.57 10.47
N ILE A 9 23.71 -17.31 10.71
CA ILE A 9 23.26 -16.54 11.88
C ILE A 9 23.10 -17.52 13.05
N ALA A 10 24.04 -17.48 13.99
CA ALA A 10 23.92 -18.18 15.26
C ALA A 10 22.93 -17.45 16.19
N LEU A 11 21.84 -18.12 16.58
CA LEU A 11 20.95 -17.65 17.63
C LEU A 11 21.62 -17.81 18.99
N PHE A 12 21.96 -16.69 19.64
CA PHE A 12 22.20 -16.68 21.09
C PHE A 12 20.90 -16.32 21.82
N ALA A 13 20.38 -17.27 22.58
CA ALA A 13 19.33 -17.02 23.55
C ALA A 13 19.93 -16.31 24.77
N ARG A 14 19.65 -15.01 24.92
CA ARG A 14 19.82 -14.29 26.18
C ARG A 14 18.62 -13.37 26.41
N THR A 15 18.10 -13.42 27.62
CA THR A 15 16.90 -12.75 28.10
C THR A 15 16.95 -11.25 27.87
N GLY A 16 16.18 -10.79 26.89
CA GLY A 16 16.02 -9.39 26.49
C GLY A 16 15.12 -9.34 25.26
N THR A 17 13.83 -9.62 25.44
CA THR A 17 12.87 -9.82 24.34
C THR A 17 12.78 -8.60 23.42
N SER A 18 13.01 -7.38 23.91
CA SER A 18 13.05 -6.17 23.06
C SER A 18 14.33 -6.07 22.23
N TRP A 19 15.50 -6.28 22.83
CA TRP A 19 16.82 -6.14 22.18
C TRP A 19 17.08 -7.25 21.15
N ALA A 20 16.64 -8.49 21.42
CA ALA A 20 16.76 -9.61 20.49
C ALA A 20 15.78 -9.49 19.31
N GLN A 21 14.61 -8.89 19.54
CA GLN A 21 13.65 -8.62 18.48
C GLN A 21 14.10 -7.43 17.61
N SER A 22 14.64 -6.37 18.22
CA SER A 22 15.21 -5.24 17.48
C SER A 22 16.43 -5.68 16.67
N SER A 23 17.31 -6.54 17.21
CA SER A 23 18.46 -7.04 16.44
C SER A 23 18.05 -7.92 15.26
N GLY A 24 17.02 -8.74 15.41
CA GLY A 24 16.45 -9.51 14.30
C GLY A 24 15.76 -8.64 13.24
N LEU A 25 15.06 -7.59 13.67
CA LEU A 25 14.41 -6.63 12.78
C LEU A 25 15.44 -5.90 11.90
N GLU A 26 16.48 -5.32 12.53
CA GLU A 26 17.53 -4.58 11.81
C GLU A 26 18.32 -5.48 10.86
N ALA A 27 18.68 -6.70 11.27
CA ALA A 27 19.41 -7.63 10.43
C ALA A 27 18.62 -8.01 9.15
N HIS A 28 17.33 -8.31 9.29
CA HIS A 28 16.51 -8.61 8.11
C HIS A 28 16.19 -7.35 7.29
N LEU A 29 16.09 -6.18 7.91
CA LEU A 29 15.90 -4.91 7.21
C LEU A 29 17.09 -4.57 6.32
N GLU A 30 18.31 -4.75 6.82
CA GLU A 30 19.55 -4.56 6.06
C GLU A 30 19.59 -5.45 4.83
N VAL A 31 19.29 -6.75 4.99
CA VAL A 31 19.22 -7.70 3.87
C VAL A 31 18.12 -7.29 2.88
N ALA A 32 16.92 -6.96 3.37
CA ALA A 32 15.77 -6.60 2.53
C ALA A 32 16.01 -5.33 1.69
N ARG A 33 16.88 -4.42 2.13
CA ARG A 33 17.22 -3.17 1.41
C ARG A 33 18.48 -3.27 0.54
N SER A 34 19.25 -4.34 0.66
CA SER A 34 20.55 -4.48 0.01
C SER A 34 20.46 -4.78 -1.50
N MET A 35 20.64 -3.76 -2.33
CA MET A 35 20.68 -3.89 -3.79
C MET A 35 21.91 -4.67 -4.32
N SER A 36 22.90 -4.94 -3.47
CA SER A 36 24.03 -5.83 -3.82
C SER A 36 23.70 -7.32 -3.74
N LEU A 37 22.61 -7.68 -3.05
CA LEU A 37 22.11 -9.06 -2.98
C LEU A 37 21.16 -9.35 -4.17
N ASN A 38 20.76 -10.60 -4.33
CA ASN A 38 19.74 -10.96 -5.32
C ASN A 38 18.31 -10.80 -4.76
N ASP A 39 17.34 -10.74 -5.66
CA ASP A 39 15.92 -10.52 -5.36
C ASP A 39 15.34 -11.62 -4.44
N ALA A 40 15.83 -12.86 -4.57
CA ALA A 40 15.41 -13.98 -3.73
C ALA A 40 15.82 -13.77 -2.27
N ALA A 41 17.06 -13.37 -2.00
CA ALA A 41 17.54 -13.09 -0.65
C ALA A 41 16.75 -11.94 -0.01
N ARG A 42 16.48 -10.87 -0.76
CA ARG A 42 15.65 -9.75 -0.30
C ARG A 42 14.21 -10.17 0.01
N SER A 43 13.64 -11.04 -0.82
CA SER A 43 12.28 -11.56 -0.63
C SER A 43 12.17 -12.43 0.64
N VAL A 44 13.15 -13.32 0.88
CA VAL A 44 13.20 -14.14 2.10
C VAL A 44 13.33 -13.27 3.36
N ALA A 45 14.13 -12.21 3.29
CA ALA A 45 14.25 -11.25 4.39
C ALA A 45 12.94 -10.49 4.61
N LEU A 46 12.23 -10.10 3.55
CA LEU A 46 10.90 -9.47 3.64
C LEU A 46 9.86 -10.41 4.27
N ASP A 47 9.89 -11.71 3.97
CA ASP A 47 9.03 -12.72 4.59
C ASP A 47 9.32 -12.86 6.09
N SER A 48 10.60 -12.82 6.46
CA SER A 48 11.05 -12.85 7.86
C SER A 48 10.57 -11.61 8.63
N LEU A 49 10.73 -10.41 8.05
CA LEU A 49 10.22 -9.15 8.62
C LEU A 49 8.71 -9.19 8.82
N THR A 50 7.99 -9.74 7.85
CA THR A 50 6.52 -9.88 7.90
C THR A 50 6.11 -10.79 9.06
N SER A 51 6.79 -11.94 9.21
CA SER A 51 6.53 -12.90 10.29
C SER A 51 6.87 -12.34 11.67
N ILE A 52 7.99 -11.61 11.80
CA ILE A 52 8.38 -10.92 13.04
C ILE A 52 7.34 -9.85 13.38
N SER A 53 6.95 -9.03 12.41
CA SER A 53 5.95 -7.96 12.59
C SER A 53 4.60 -8.53 13.02
N LEU A 54 4.14 -9.61 12.39
CA LEU A 54 2.89 -10.27 12.74
C LEU A 54 2.89 -10.78 14.18
N ARG A 55 3.97 -11.44 14.61
CA ARG A 55 4.11 -11.90 16.00
C ARG A 55 4.12 -10.73 16.98
N ALA A 56 4.86 -9.66 16.66
CA ALA A 56 4.93 -8.47 17.50
C ALA A 56 3.56 -7.81 17.67
N LEU A 57 2.81 -7.69 16.58
CA LEU A 57 1.47 -7.10 16.56
C LEU A 57 0.43 -7.93 17.32
N ASN A 58 0.50 -9.27 17.24
CA ASN A 58 -0.40 -10.16 17.98
C ASN A 58 -0.04 -10.33 19.46
N ASN A 59 1.23 -10.11 19.84
CA ASN A 59 1.67 -10.23 21.24
C ASN A 59 1.54 -8.92 22.04
N SER A 60 1.22 -7.81 21.36
CA SER A 60 1.08 -6.51 22.00
C SER A 60 -0.39 -6.10 22.10
N HIS A 61 -0.86 -5.90 23.33
CA HIS A 61 -2.12 -5.21 23.60
C HIS A 61 -2.00 -3.67 23.41
N SER A 62 -0.78 -3.17 23.21
CA SER A 62 -0.51 -1.75 23.00
C SER A 62 -0.46 -1.39 21.51
N LYS A 63 -0.89 -0.17 21.17
CA LYS A 63 -0.81 0.37 19.80
C LYS A 63 0.64 0.66 19.36
N ALA A 64 1.61 0.69 20.27
CA ALA A 64 2.98 1.18 20.04
C ALA A 64 3.98 0.06 19.69
N VAL A 65 3.59 -0.86 18.81
CA VAL A 65 4.51 -1.89 18.31
C VAL A 65 5.49 -1.25 17.34
N GLN A 66 6.79 -1.38 17.63
CA GLN A 66 7.84 -1.00 16.69
C GLN A 66 7.81 -1.95 15.48
N LEU A 67 7.69 -1.37 14.29
CA LEU A 67 7.78 -2.07 13.01
C LEU A 67 9.09 -1.69 12.32
N ALA A 68 9.52 -2.49 11.36
CA ALA A 68 10.68 -2.15 10.53
C ALA A 68 10.43 -0.87 9.74
N ASP A 69 11.48 -0.11 9.45
CA ASP A 69 11.36 1.17 8.73
C ASP A 69 10.79 1.04 7.31
N ASN A 70 10.83 -0.15 6.71
CA ASN A 70 10.21 -0.43 5.42
C ASN A 70 8.72 -0.84 5.54
N ALA A 71 8.14 -0.75 6.73
CA ALA A 71 6.74 -1.01 7.02
C ALA A 71 5.98 0.28 7.25
N LEU A 72 4.79 0.40 6.64
CA LEU A 72 3.86 1.50 6.88
C LEU A 72 2.56 0.97 7.46
N ARG A 73 2.20 1.43 8.66
CA ARG A 73 0.91 1.12 9.30
C ARG A 73 -0.09 2.26 9.07
N VAL A 74 -1.31 1.90 8.67
CA VAL A 74 -2.44 2.83 8.50
C VAL A 74 -3.68 2.27 9.17
N GLU A 75 -4.26 3.01 10.12
CA GLU A 75 -5.55 2.67 10.72
C GLU A 75 -6.70 3.35 9.94
N SER A 76 -7.83 2.66 9.82
CA SER A 76 -9.07 3.28 9.33
C SER A 76 -9.54 4.37 10.30
N PRO A 77 -10.14 5.48 9.80
CA PRO A 77 -10.56 6.60 10.66
C PRO A 77 -11.51 6.23 11.81
N ASP A 78 -12.33 5.19 11.63
CA ASP A 78 -13.26 4.71 12.66
C ASP A 78 -12.68 3.57 13.52
N GLY A 79 -11.41 3.20 13.31
CA GLY A 79 -10.73 2.16 14.05
C GLY A 79 -11.18 0.72 13.73
N SER A 80 -12.00 0.50 12.70
CA SER A 80 -12.55 -0.84 12.41
C SER A 80 -11.50 -1.84 11.92
N PHE A 81 -10.56 -1.37 11.10
CA PHE A 81 -9.44 -2.16 10.58
C PHE A 81 -8.16 -1.32 10.45
N ALA A 82 -7.02 -1.98 10.31
CA ALA A 82 -5.72 -1.39 10.05
C ALA A 82 -4.97 -2.24 9.02
N LEU A 83 -4.04 -1.61 8.30
CA LEU A 83 -3.20 -2.25 7.31
C LEU A 83 -1.74 -1.96 7.63
N VAL A 84 -0.87 -2.94 7.40
CA VAL A 84 0.58 -2.75 7.37
C VAL A 84 1.09 -3.20 6.01
N SER A 85 1.81 -2.32 5.32
CA SER A 85 2.48 -2.64 4.06
C SER A 85 3.99 -2.65 4.27
N LEU A 86 4.63 -3.79 4.05
CA LEU A 86 6.09 -3.94 4.01
C LEU A 86 6.56 -4.02 2.56
N ASN A 87 7.77 -3.54 2.29
CA ASN A 87 8.33 -3.60 0.93
C ASN A 87 9.85 -3.84 0.90
N ALA A 88 10.34 -4.37 -0.22
CA ALA A 88 11.76 -4.50 -0.53
C ALA A 88 11.99 -4.10 -2.00
N PRO A 89 13.02 -3.31 -2.34
CA PRO A 89 13.33 -2.96 -3.73
C PRO A 89 13.76 -4.19 -4.53
N MET A 90 13.45 -4.24 -5.82
CA MET A 90 13.80 -5.33 -6.74
C MET A 90 14.82 -4.88 -7.80
N GLY A 91 15.53 -5.84 -8.41
CA GLY A 91 16.63 -5.54 -9.33
C GLY A 91 16.20 -4.81 -10.61
N ASP A 92 14.93 -4.96 -10.99
CA ASP A 92 14.32 -4.26 -12.12
C ASP A 92 13.89 -2.81 -11.79
N GLY A 93 14.01 -2.39 -10.53
CA GLY A 93 13.58 -1.08 -10.04
C GLY A 93 12.14 -1.05 -9.52
N SER A 94 11.43 -2.18 -9.53
CA SER A 94 10.14 -2.37 -8.85
C SER A 94 10.36 -2.71 -7.37
N TYR A 95 9.30 -3.15 -6.68
CA TYR A 95 9.35 -3.55 -5.28
C TYR A 95 8.51 -4.81 -5.06
N ALA A 96 8.99 -5.69 -4.19
CA ALA A 96 8.18 -6.75 -3.59
C ALA A 96 7.40 -6.18 -2.39
N TYR A 97 6.22 -6.74 -2.11
CA TYR A 97 5.36 -6.26 -1.04
C TYR A 97 4.82 -7.41 -0.19
N ARG A 98 4.59 -7.14 1.09
CA ARG A 98 3.83 -8.00 2.02
C ARG A 98 2.83 -7.17 2.81
N GLY A 99 1.64 -7.74 3.00
CA GLY A 99 0.54 -7.06 3.66
C GLY A 99 0.15 -7.77 4.94
N LEU A 100 -0.10 -7.00 6.00
CA LEU A 100 -0.81 -7.48 7.18
C LEU A 100 -2.10 -6.68 7.35
N VAL A 101 -3.12 -7.35 7.89
CA VAL A 101 -4.39 -6.71 8.24
C VAL A 101 -4.68 -6.94 9.71
N GLY A 102 -4.98 -5.85 10.40
CA GLY A 102 -5.51 -5.85 11.76
C GLY A 102 -7.01 -5.62 11.71
N ARG A 103 -7.79 -6.44 12.39
CA ARG A 103 -9.22 -6.23 12.58
C ARG A 103 -9.49 -5.93 14.05
N SER A 104 -10.25 -4.88 14.33
CA SER A 104 -10.63 -4.58 15.71
C SER A 104 -11.69 -5.58 16.21
N ASP A 105 -11.54 -6.02 17.46
CA ASP A 105 -12.54 -6.82 18.17
C ASP A 105 -13.60 -5.99 18.92
N GLY A 106 -13.52 -4.66 18.85
CA GLY A 106 -14.42 -3.74 19.54
C GLY A 106 -14.14 -3.53 21.04
N GLN A 107 -13.19 -4.27 21.64
CA GLN A 107 -12.83 -4.16 23.07
C GLN A 107 -11.41 -3.58 23.30
N LYS A 108 -10.79 -3.03 22.24
CA LYS A 108 -9.44 -2.42 22.13
C LYS A 108 -8.34 -3.36 21.63
N GLY A 109 -8.65 -4.63 21.37
CA GLY A 109 -7.72 -5.57 20.74
C GLY A 109 -7.75 -5.51 19.23
N TRP A 110 -6.67 -6.01 18.63
CA TRP A 110 -6.54 -6.21 17.20
C TRP A 110 -6.19 -7.67 16.95
N THR A 111 -6.90 -8.34 16.05
CA THR A 111 -6.45 -9.61 15.50
C THR A 111 -5.72 -9.34 14.19
N TRP A 112 -4.43 -9.67 14.15
CA TRP A 112 -3.61 -9.49 12.96
C TRP A 112 -3.43 -10.79 12.18
N SER A 113 -3.51 -10.69 10.87
CA SER A 113 -3.24 -11.78 9.92
C SER A 113 -2.50 -11.27 8.68
N ILE A 114 -1.93 -12.20 7.92
CA ILE A 114 -1.35 -11.89 6.60
C ILE A 114 -2.48 -11.60 5.61
N LEU A 115 -2.28 -10.61 4.75
CA LEU A 115 -3.11 -10.40 3.56
C LEU A 115 -2.60 -11.32 2.45
N ALA A 116 -3.48 -12.20 1.96
CA ALA A 116 -3.16 -13.03 0.81
C ALA A 116 -3.01 -12.18 -0.46
N ASP A 117 -2.05 -12.53 -1.31
CA ASP A 117 -1.69 -11.79 -2.53
C ASP A 117 -2.86 -11.65 -3.52
N GLU A 118 -3.76 -12.62 -3.54
CA GLU A 118 -4.95 -12.62 -4.41
C GLU A 118 -6.00 -11.57 -4.01
N ALA A 119 -5.94 -11.08 -2.77
CA ALA A 119 -6.94 -10.18 -2.21
C ALA A 119 -6.47 -8.71 -2.08
N TRP A 120 -5.20 -8.40 -2.35
CA TRP A 120 -4.59 -7.09 -2.08
C TRP A 120 -3.70 -6.65 -3.27
N PRO A 121 -3.65 -5.35 -3.64
CA PRO A 121 -2.87 -4.83 -4.79
C PRO A 121 -1.36 -5.08 -4.78
N GLY A 122 -0.77 -5.55 -3.67
CA GLY A 122 0.67 -5.62 -3.48
C GLY A 122 1.29 -4.22 -3.62
N ALA A 123 1.04 -3.34 -2.65
CA ALA A 123 1.39 -1.92 -2.73
C ALA A 123 1.55 -1.27 -1.36
N ILE A 124 2.21 -0.12 -1.28
CA ILE A 124 2.24 0.68 -0.04
C ILE A 124 0.89 1.36 0.14
N VAL A 125 0.09 0.92 1.10
CA VAL A 125 -1.15 1.60 1.47
C VAL A 125 -0.81 2.75 2.42
N TYR A 126 -0.95 3.99 1.96
CA TYR A 126 -0.57 5.18 2.73
C TYR A 126 -1.76 5.93 3.33
N ARG A 127 -2.98 5.62 2.90
CA ARG A 127 -4.18 6.23 3.48
C ARG A 127 -5.37 5.30 3.43
N ILE A 128 -6.20 5.34 4.47
CA ILE A 128 -7.56 4.83 4.45
C ILE A 128 -8.50 6.04 4.57
N VAL A 129 -9.47 6.12 3.67
CA VAL A 129 -10.54 7.11 3.65
C VAL A 129 -11.83 6.42 4.06
N HIS A 130 -12.60 7.05 4.94
CA HIS A 130 -13.88 6.54 5.42
C HIS A 130 -14.99 7.56 5.19
N THR A 131 -16.12 7.07 4.69
CA THR A 131 -17.34 7.85 4.53
C THR A 131 -18.53 7.00 4.95
N ARG A 132 -19.68 7.63 5.24
CA ARG A 132 -20.90 6.94 5.65
C ARG A 132 -22.08 7.42 4.82
N TYR A 133 -22.89 6.49 4.33
CA TYR A 133 -24.14 6.80 3.64
C TYR A 133 -25.21 5.75 3.98
N ARG A 134 -26.42 6.21 4.35
CA ARG A 134 -27.54 5.34 4.76
C ARG A 134 -27.13 4.24 5.75
N ARG A 135 -26.42 4.64 6.82
CA ARG A 135 -25.89 3.77 7.89
C ARG A 135 -24.85 2.72 7.43
N ARG A 136 -24.40 2.76 6.17
CA ARG A 136 -23.33 1.90 5.66
C ARG A 136 -22.01 2.66 5.65
N ASN A 137 -20.94 1.98 6.06
CA ASN A 137 -19.57 2.49 5.96
C ASN A 137 -19.01 2.17 4.58
N TYR A 138 -18.27 3.12 4.02
CA TYR A 138 -17.55 2.98 2.75
C TYR A 138 -16.10 3.35 2.99
N TYR A 139 -15.20 2.44 2.62
CA TYR A 139 -13.77 2.66 2.75
C TYR A 139 -13.11 2.66 1.37
N LEU A 140 -12.15 3.55 1.21
CA LEU A 140 -11.17 3.50 0.13
C LEU A 140 -9.78 3.39 0.75
N THR A 141 -8.91 2.58 0.17
CA THR A 141 -7.47 2.69 0.36
C THR A 141 -6.88 3.53 -0.75
N LEU A 142 -5.92 4.38 -0.39
CA LEU A 142 -5.01 4.99 -1.33
C LEU A 142 -3.67 4.29 -1.20
N TRP A 143 -3.17 3.78 -2.33
CA TRP A 143 -1.94 3.00 -2.35
C TRP A 143 -0.98 3.49 -3.42
N TYR A 144 0.30 3.15 -3.26
CA TYR A 144 1.39 3.57 -4.13
C TYR A 144 2.31 2.39 -4.44
N LYS A 145 2.67 2.25 -5.73
CA LYS A 145 3.67 1.33 -6.24
C LYS A 145 4.76 2.14 -6.92
N PRO A 146 5.85 2.49 -6.21
CA PRO A 146 7.00 3.13 -6.82
C PRO A 146 7.66 2.22 -7.85
N HIS A 147 8.29 2.85 -8.83
CA HIS A 147 9.21 2.20 -9.75
C HIS A 147 10.33 3.17 -10.10
N GLN A 148 11.58 2.76 -9.92
CA GLN A 148 12.74 3.66 -10.03
C GLN A 148 12.98 4.20 -11.44
N ASN A 149 12.82 3.35 -12.45
CA ASN A 149 13.03 3.69 -13.87
C ASN A 149 11.77 3.43 -14.72
N GLY A 150 10.69 2.92 -14.13
CA GLY A 150 9.47 2.47 -14.81
C GLY A 150 8.27 3.36 -14.56
N VAL A 151 7.09 2.80 -14.74
CA VAL A 151 5.82 3.48 -14.46
C VAL A 151 5.55 3.41 -12.97
N GLN A 152 5.30 4.56 -12.36
CA GLN A 152 4.78 4.64 -11.01
C GLN A 152 3.25 4.51 -11.04
N GLU A 153 2.68 3.87 -10.02
CA GLU A 153 1.22 3.76 -9.89
C GLU A 153 0.73 4.26 -8.54
N LYS A 154 -0.26 5.15 -8.53
CA LYS A 154 -1.08 5.45 -7.35
C LYS A 154 -2.49 4.98 -7.59
N GLY A 155 -3.09 4.26 -6.65
CA GLY A 155 -4.43 3.73 -6.82
C GLY A 155 -5.41 4.14 -5.75
N ILE A 156 -6.69 4.12 -6.16
CA ILE A 156 -7.87 4.32 -5.32
C ILE A 156 -8.65 3.02 -5.36
N GLU A 157 -8.77 2.36 -4.22
CA GLU A 157 -9.35 1.03 -4.16
C GLU A 157 -10.38 0.90 -3.03
N PRO A 158 -11.63 0.51 -3.33
CA PRO A 158 -12.63 0.23 -2.33
C PRO A 158 -12.23 -0.98 -1.48
N VAL A 159 -12.52 -0.89 -0.18
CA VAL A 159 -12.34 -1.99 0.75
C VAL A 159 -13.65 -2.27 1.46
N ILE A 160 -14.07 -3.53 1.40
CA ILE A 160 -15.22 -4.05 2.13
C ILE A 160 -14.72 -4.84 3.33
N LEU A 161 -15.05 -4.36 4.52
CA LEU A 161 -14.86 -5.11 5.76
C LEU A 161 -15.99 -6.13 5.89
N THR A 162 -15.68 -7.41 5.66
CA THR A 162 -16.63 -8.51 5.91
C THR A 162 -16.44 -9.07 7.32
N ARG A 163 -17.21 -10.09 7.70
CA ARG A 163 -17.08 -10.75 9.01
C ARG A 163 -15.73 -11.47 9.19
N SER A 164 -15.14 -12.01 8.12
CA SER A 164 -13.92 -12.82 8.21
C SER A 164 -12.69 -12.19 7.57
N ARG A 165 -12.87 -11.39 6.51
CA ARG A 165 -11.74 -10.79 5.75
C ARG A 165 -12.02 -9.37 5.27
N LEU A 166 -10.97 -8.71 4.79
CA LEU A 166 -11.12 -7.55 3.92
C LEU A 166 -11.23 -8.04 2.48
N VAL A 167 -12.09 -7.39 1.71
CA VAL A 167 -12.20 -7.60 0.26
C VAL A 167 -11.85 -6.28 -0.41
N PHE A 168 -10.80 -6.29 -1.21
CA PHE A 168 -10.42 -5.15 -2.04
C PHE A 168 -11.16 -5.22 -3.37
N GLY A 169 -11.57 -4.07 -3.88
CA GLY A 169 -12.36 -3.95 -5.09
C GLY A 169 -13.87 -3.95 -4.81
N ALA A 170 -14.56 -2.95 -5.36
CA ALA A 170 -16.01 -2.89 -5.40
C ALA A 170 -16.49 -1.93 -6.49
N ARG A 171 -17.67 -2.20 -7.08
CA ARG A 171 -18.26 -1.37 -8.14
C ARG A 171 -18.94 -0.12 -7.60
N VAL A 172 -18.17 0.71 -6.90
CA VAL A 172 -18.62 1.98 -6.29
C VAL A 172 -18.22 3.21 -7.11
N PHE A 173 -17.37 3.07 -8.12
CA PHE A 173 -16.99 4.17 -9.01
C PHE A 173 -18.01 4.36 -10.15
N ALA A 174 -18.69 5.50 -10.15
CA ALA A 174 -19.48 5.98 -11.28
C ALA A 174 -18.57 6.84 -12.19
N VAL A 175 -17.58 6.19 -12.78
CA VAL A 175 -16.50 6.81 -13.58
C VAL A 175 -16.44 6.11 -14.94
N LYS A 176 -16.44 6.88 -16.03
CA LYS A 176 -16.38 6.36 -17.40
C LYS A 176 -14.96 6.27 -17.94
N SER A 177 -14.07 7.15 -17.49
CA SER A 177 -12.66 7.14 -17.86
C SER A 177 -11.79 7.70 -16.75
N PHE A 178 -10.56 7.20 -16.65
CA PHE A 178 -9.57 7.65 -15.66
C PHE A 178 -8.17 7.34 -16.18
N ASN A 179 -7.26 8.32 -16.17
CA ASN A 179 -5.87 8.15 -16.61
C ASN A 179 -5.77 7.40 -17.95
N ASP A 180 -6.47 7.91 -18.97
CA ASP A 180 -6.58 7.37 -20.34
C ASP A 180 -7.28 6.01 -20.51
N GLU A 181 -7.62 5.33 -19.42
CA GLU A 181 -8.44 4.12 -19.45
C GLU A 181 -9.92 4.47 -19.60
N VAL A 182 -10.64 3.74 -20.46
CA VAL A 182 -12.09 3.88 -20.68
C VAL A 182 -12.79 2.61 -20.19
N PHE A 183 -13.74 2.77 -19.27
CA PHE A 183 -14.41 1.66 -18.62
C PHE A 183 -15.78 1.37 -19.22
N LYS A 184 -16.00 0.11 -19.63
CA LYS A 184 -17.32 -0.37 -20.09
C LYS A 184 -18.30 -0.66 -18.94
N LYS A 185 -17.77 -0.92 -17.75
CA LYS A 185 -18.52 -1.18 -16.50
C LYS A 185 -17.87 -0.37 -15.38
N PRO A 186 -18.60 -0.03 -14.30
CA PRO A 186 -18.01 0.60 -13.13
C PRO A 186 -16.73 -0.13 -12.70
N PRO A 187 -15.56 0.55 -12.69
CA PRO A 187 -14.33 -0.10 -12.30
C PRO A 187 -14.38 -0.49 -10.82
N GLU A 188 -13.57 -1.46 -10.45
CA GLU A 188 -13.41 -1.88 -9.05
C GLU A 188 -12.20 -1.19 -8.40
N ARG A 189 -11.38 -0.51 -9.20
CA ARG A 189 -10.15 0.21 -8.81
C ARG A 189 -9.86 1.29 -9.84
N LEU A 190 -9.38 2.44 -9.39
CA LEU A 190 -8.83 3.47 -10.27
C LEU A 190 -7.31 3.51 -10.07
N VAL A 191 -6.54 3.56 -11.17
CA VAL A 191 -5.06 3.56 -11.12
C VAL A 191 -4.54 4.74 -11.93
N LEU A 192 -3.76 5.58 -11.28
CA LEU A 192 -3.10 6.76 -11.84
C LEU A 192 -1.65 6.38 -12.12
N ARG A 193 -1.29 6.31 -13.39
CA ARG A 193 0.02 5.91 -13.89
C ARG A 193 0.79 7.10 -14.42
N TYR A 194 2.05 7.21 -14.02
CA TYR A 194 2.90 8.34 -14.37
C TYR A 194 4.39 7.98 -14.34
N GLY A 195 5.21 8.90 -14.86
CA GLY A 195 6.64 8.67 -15.04
C GLY A 195 7.44 8.61 -13.74
N PRO A 196 8.63 7.99 -13.76
CA PRO A 196 9.45 7.74 -12.57
C PRO A 196 10.02 9.01 -11.94
N MET A 197 10.07 10.12 -12.68
CA MET A 197 10.60 11.41 -12.21
C MET A 197 9.51 12.38 -11.73
N ALA A 198 8.24 12.03 -11.90
CA ALA A 198 7.11 12.89 -11.55
C ALA A 198 6.65 12.67 -10.10
N SER A 199 6.10 13.72 -9.49
CA SER A 199 5.39 13.66 -8.21
C SER A 199 3.96 14.12 -8.43
N VAL A 200 3.00 13.30 -8.02
CA VAL A 200 1.58 13.47 -8.35
C VAL A 200 0.76 13.33 -7.07
N ALA A 201 -0.10 14.30 -6.75
CA ALA A 201 -0.93 14.25 -5.57
C ALA A 201 -2.14 13.32 -5.77
N LEU A 202 -2.34 12.43 -4.80
CA LEU A 202 -3.56 11.68 -4.62
C LEU A 202 -3.83 11.65 -3.11
N ARG A 203 -4.79 12.45 -2.64
CA ARG A 203 -4.98 12.65 -1.21
C ARG A 203 -6.41 13.05 -0.86
N PRO A 204 -6.91 12.70 0.33
CA PRO A 204 -8.16 13.25 0.82
C PRO A 204 -8.02 14.77 0.99
N GLU A 205 -9.04 15.52 0.57
CA GLU A 205 -9.20 16.94 0.89
C GLU A 205 -10.10 17.11 2.11
N LYS A 206 -11.22 16.40 2.13
CA LYS A 206 -12.18 16.32 3.23
C LYS A 206 -12.98 15.01 3.13
N SER A 207 -13.88 14.76 4.08
CA SER A 207 -14.75 13.58 4.01
C SER A 207 -15.52 13.56 2.68
N GLY A 208 -15.42 12.43 1.96
CA GLY A 208 -16.07 12.26 0.66
C GLY A 208 -15.44 13.00 -0.51
N VAL A 209 -14.27 13.63 -0.35
CA VAL A 209 -13.57 14.28 -1.47
C VAL A 209 -12.09 13.90 -1.47
N ILE A 210 -11.64 13.34 -2.59
CA ILE A 210 -10.24 13.03 -2.87
C ILE A 210 -9.78 13.92 -4.02
N VAL A 211 -8.69 14.65 -3.80
CA VAL A 211 -8.00 15.41 -4.85
C VAL A 211 -7.07 14.47 -5.61
N VAL A 212 -7.13 14.57 -6.92
CA VAL A 212 -6.33 13.80 -7.88
C VAL A 212 -5.68 14.78 -8.82
N ASP A 213 -4.36 14.91 -8.78
CA ASP A 213 -3.64 15.66 -9.81
C ASP A 213 -3.89 14.99 -11.17
N GLU A 214 -4.14 15.80 -12.19
CA GLU A 214 -4.17 15.31 -13.56
C GLU A 214 -2.75 15.04 -14.03
N VAL A 215 -2.59 13.99 -14.84
CA VAL A 215 -1.32 13.67 -15.49
C VAL A 215 -1.56 13.52 -16.99
N ALA A 216 -0.60 13.98 -17.78
CA ALA A 216 -0.65 13.93 -19.23
C ALA A 216 0.74 13.55 -19.79
N PRO A 217 0.82 13.03 -21.03
CA PRO A 217 2.11 12.82 -21.68
C PRO A 217 2.89 14.14 -21.76
N VAL A 218 4.17 14.12 -21.42
CA VAL A 218 5.08 15.23 -21.72
C VAL A 218 5.30 15.29 -23.24
N ARG A 219 5.57 16.49 -23.75
CA ARG A 219 5.71 16.85 -25.17
C ARG A 219 6.16 15.68 -26.08
N ASP A 220 5.40 15.45 -27.15
CA ASP A 220 5.64 14.44 -28.20
C ASP A 220 5.48 12.96 -27.77
N ALA A 221 5.23 12.67 -26.49
CA ALA A 221 4.95 11.29 -26.05
C ALA A 221 3.54 10.83 -26.45
N ALA A 222 3.45 9.58 -26.90
CA ALA A 222 2.18 8.97 -27.26
C ALA A 222 1.29 8.74 -26.03
N LYS A 223 -0.03 8.87 -26.23
CA LYS A 223 -1.04 8.46 -25.24
C LYS A 223 -0.86 6.98 -24.86
N GLY A 224 -0.93 6.67 -23.58
CA GLY A 224 -0.69 5.35 -23.00
C GLY A 224 0.78 5.07 -22.66
N ALA A 225 1.73 5.90 -23.09
CA ALA A 225 3.14 5.77 -22.73
C ALA A 225 3.42 6.38 -21.34
N TYR A 226 2.81 5.82 -20.30
CA TYR A 226 2.77 6.38 -18.94
C TYR A 226 4.13 6.68 -18.30
N ARG A 227 5.22 6.05 -18.76
CA ARG A 227 6.59 6.38 -18.30
C ARG A 227 6.95 7.85 -18.60
N TYR A 228 6.31 8.46 -19.60
CA TYR A 228 6.51 9.84 -20.00
C TYR A 228 5.38 10.75 -19.53
N TYR A 229 4.59 10.35 -18.54
CA TYR A 229 3.51 11.20 -18.03
C TYR A 229 4.00 12.01 -16.84
N GLY A 230 3.62 13.29 -16.80
CA GLY A 230 3.89 14.21 -15.70
C GLY A 230 2.61 14.89 -15.21
N PRO A 231 2.60 15.45 -13.99
CA PRO A 231 1.46 16.22 -13.51
C PRO A 231 1.22 17.44 -14.40
N THR A 232 -0.05 17.75 -14.64
CA THR A 232 -0.45 19.06 -15.14
C THR A 232 -0.63 20.00 -13.95
N ALA A 233 -0.92 21.28 -14.19
CA ALA A 233 -1.29 22.21 -13.12
C ALA A 233 -2.74 22.02 -12.64
N VAL A 234 -3.49 21.08 -13.24
CA VAL A 234 -4.91 20.84 -12.99
C VAL A 234 -5.10 19.81 -11.88
N GLN A 235 -6.03 20.11 -10.97
CA GLN A 235 -6.46 19.19 -9.92
C GLN A 235 -7.92 18.80 -10.13
N ASN A 236 -8.16 17.51 -10.24
CA ASN A 236 -9.49 16.93 -10.34
C ASN A 236 -9.97 16.41 -8.98
N ARG A 237 -11.26 16.10 -8.87
CA ARG A 237 -11.85 15.57 -7.64
C ARG A 237 -12.59 14.27 -7.87
N LEU A 238 -12.37 13.31 -6.98
CA LEU A 238 -13.25 12.16 -6.81
C LEU A 238 -14.19 12.43 -5.63
N ILE A 239 -15.48 12.56 -5.90
CA ILE A 239 -16.50 12.99 -4.93
C ILE A 239 -17.46 11.86 -4.62
N PHE A 240 -17.66 11.59 -3.33
CA PHE A 240 -18.62 10.62 -2.84
C PHE A 240 -20.00 11.25 -2.72
N SER A 241 -20.97 10.67 -3.42
CA SER A 241 -22.38 11.06 -3.33
C SER A 241 -23.27 9.84 -3.53
N GLN A 242 -24.28 9.71 -2.65
CA GLN A 242 -25.30 8.66 -2.72
C GLN A 242 -24.74 7.21 -2.79
N GLY A 243 -23.63 6.93 -2.09
CA GLY A 243 -23.03 5.60 -2.07
C GLY A 243 -22.15 5.27 -3.28
N LYS A 244 -21.84 6.26 -4.13
CA LYS A 244 -20.97 6.14 -5.30
C LYS A 244 -19.91 7.25 -5.30
N TRP A 245 -18.77 6.96 -5.92
CA TRP A 245 -17.69 7.92 -6.16
C TRP A 245 -17.73 8.36 -7.62
N ARG A 246 -17.77 9.67 -7.85
CA ARG A 246 -17.84 10.30 -9.18
C ARG A 246 -16.57 11.09 -9.42
N PHE A 247 -16.04 11.05 -10.63
CA PHE A 247 -14.87 11.82 -11.02
C PHE A 247 -15.33 13.10 -11.70
N GLU A 248 -14.94 14.24 -11.15
CA GLU A 248 -15.25 15.57 -11.66
C GLU A 248 -13.94 16.20 -12.10
N THR A 249 -13.87 16.50 -13.39
CA THR A 249 -12.81 17.31 -13.97
C THR A 249 -13.15 18.77 -13.76
N LEU A 250 -12.25 19.53 -13.13
CA LEU A 250 -12.44 20.98 -13.05
C LEU A 250 -12.16 21.59 -14.45
N PRO A 251 -12.94 22.60 -14.87
CA PRO A 251 -12.71 23.31 -16.13
C PRO A 251 -11.39 24.10 -16.14
#